data_AF-A0AAD5MTB5-F1
#
_entry.id   AF-A0AAD5MTB5-F1
#
_cell.length_a   1.000
_cell.length_b   1.000
_cell.length_c   1.000
_cell.angle_alpha   90.00
_cell.angle_beta   90.00
_cell.angle_gamma   90.00
#
_symmetry.space_group_name_H-M   'P 1'
#
loop_
_entity.id
_entity.type
_entity.pdbx_description
1 polymer ?
#
loop_
_entity_poly.entity_id
_entity_poly.type
_entity_poly.pdbx_seq_one_letter_code
_entity_poly.pdbx_strand_id
1 'polypeptide(L)'
;MTELSTKISLTHAICSMEKIFPHAYMFYPRSFLLPAHYDDLKVYWKDALLRRKEQGVDEKPYFIVKPNEGTNRFPVQTLTINSTITIRGV
;
A
#
# COMPACT_ATOMS: atom_id res chain seq x y z
N MET A 1 17.55 -9.23 -17.96
CA MET A 1 17.68 -8.29 -16.83
C MET A 1 16.35 -7.55 -16.65
N THR A 2 15.35 -8.22 -16.10
CA THR A 2 13.98 -7.66 -15.95
C THR A 2 13.28 -8.19 -14.69
N GLU A 3 13.97 -8.97 -13.85
CA GLU A 3 13.35 -9.60 -12.68
C GLU A 3 13.10 -8.60 -11.54
N LEU A 4 13.82 -7.48 -11.47
CA LEU A 4 13.57 -6.37 -10.54
C LEU A 4 12.62 -5.30 -11.10
N SER A 5 12.24 -5.40 -12.38
CA SER A 5 11.48 -4.36 -13.08
C SER A 5 9.97 -4.42 -12.83
N THR A 6 9.49 -5.43 -12.09
CA THR A 6 8.07 -5.51 -11.71
C THR A 6 7.86 -4.93 -10.32
N LYS A 7 6.74 -4.23 -10.14
CA LYS A 7 6.33 -3.66 -8.83
C LYS A 7 6.32 -4.73 -7.73
N ILE A 8 6.00 -5.97 -8.09
CA ILE A 8 5.97 -7.13 -7.21
C ILE A 8 7.38 -7.43 -6.67
N SER A 9 8.36 -7.64 -7.55
CA SER A 9 9.73 -7.96 -7.15
C SER A 9 10.37 -6.84 -6.32
N LEU A 10 10.14 -5.58 -6.70
CA LEU A 10 10.63 -4.43 -5.92
C LEU A 10 10.01 -4.40 -4.52
N THR A 11 8.70 -4.63 -4.41
CA THR A 11 8.00 -4.66 -3.12
C THR A 11 8.55 -5.79 -2.23
N HIS A 12 8.81 -6.97 -2.77
CA HIS A 12 9.41 -8.07 -2.02
C HIS A 12 10.83 -7.75 -1.53
N ALA A 13 11.68 -7.19 -2.39
CA ALA A 13 13.05 -6.83 -2.03
C ALA A 13 13.07 -5.76 -0.91
N ILE A 14 12.22 -4.74 -1.04
CA ILE A 14 12.12 -3.66 -0.04
C ILE A 14 11.54 -4.19 1.28
N CYS A 15 10.48 -5.01 1.25
CA CYS A 15 9.92 -5.60 2.48
C CYS A 15 10.95 -6.45 3.25
N SER A 16 11.84 -7.16 2.55
CA SER A 16 12.91 -7.93 3.19
C SER A 16 13.95 -7.00 3.83
N MET A 17 14.33 -5.92 3.15
CA MET A 17 15.34 -4.99 3.64
C MET A 17 14.81 -4.05 4.75
N GLU A 18 13.54 -3.66 4.70
CA GLU A 18 12.88 -2.85 5.74
C GLU A 18 12.92 -3.56 7.10
N LYS A 19 12.83 -4.90 7.13
CA LYS A 19 12.96 -5.69 8.36
C LYS A 19 14.35 -5.63 8.98
N ILE A 20 15.38 -5.43 8.16
CA ILE A 20 16.79 -5.41 8.60
C ILE A 20 17.22 -3.98 8.95
N PHE A 21 16.82 -3.00 8.14
CA PHE A 21 17.22 -1.60 8.29
C PHE A 21 16.01 -0.64 8.20
N PRO A 22 15.10 -0.62 9.18
CA PRO A 22 13.83 0.11 9.08
C PRO A 22 14.01 1.61 8.80
N HIS A 23 15.02 2.26 9.42
CA HIS A 23 15.30 3.68 9.22
C HIS A 23 15.79 4.01 7.80
N ALA A 24 16.53 3.10 7.16
CA ALA A 24 17.06 3.34 5.81
C ALA A 24 15.99 3.20 4.72
N TYR A 25 14.88 2.52 5.02
CA TYR A 25 13.80 2.23 4.07
C TYR A 25 12.50 3.01 4.35
N MET A 26 12.54 4.02 5.24
CA MET A 26 11.39 4.90 5.51
C MET A 26 10.91 5.70 4.28
N PHE A 27 11.75 5.82 3.24
CA PHE A 27 11.40 6.53 2.01
C PHE A 27 10.37 5.78 1.15
N TYR A 28 10.21 4.46 1.34
CA TYR A 28 9.30 3.65 0.54
C TYR A 28 7.98 3.42 1.29
N PRO A 29 6.83 3.83 0.73
CA PRO A 29 5.56 3.63 1.39
C PRO A 29 5.21 2.15 1.46
N ARG A 30 4.66 1.72 2.60
CA ARG A 30 4.19 0.36 2.79
C ARG A 30 3.18 -0.02 1.71
N SER A 31 3.47 -1.11 1.00
CA SER A 31 2.72 -1.58 -0.16
C SER A 31 2.17 -2.98 0.09
N PHE A 32 0.94 -3.23 -0.36
CA PHE A 32 0.27 -4.53 -0.23
C PHE A 32 -0.01 -5.10 -1.62
N LEU A 33 0.25 -6.39 -1.81
CA LEU A 33 -0.03 -7.10 -3.05
C LEU A 33 -1.38 -7.80 -2.90
N LEU A 34 -2.35 -7.43 -3.74
CA LEU A 34 -3.67 -8.03 -3.72
C LEU A 34 -3.73 -9.19 -4.75
N PRO A 35 -4.43 -10.30 -4.44
CA PRO A 35 -5.25 -10.53 -3.23
C PRO A 35 -4.47 -11.04 -2.01
N ALA A 36 -3.19 -11.41 -2.16
CA ALA A 36 -2.42 -12.13 -1.14
C ALA A 36 -2.34 -11.43 0.24
N HIS A 37 -2.16 -10.11 0.27
CA HIS A 37 -2.01 -9.32 1.50
C HIS A 37 -3.30 -8.56 1.87
N TYR A 38 -4.47 -9.06 1.47
CA TYR A 38 -5.74 -8.39 1.73
C TYR A 38 -6.06 -8.30 3.24
N ASP A 39 -5.80 -9.38 4.00
CA ASP A 39 -6.03 -9.39 5.44
C ASP A 39 -5.06 -8.47 6.18
N ASP A 40 -3.78 -8.46 5.78
CA ASP A 40 -2.77 -7.56 6.34
C ASP A 40 -3.11 -6.09 6.08
N LEU A 41 -3.65 -5.77 4.89
CA LEU A 41 -4.13 -4.43 4.57
C LEU A 41 -5.26 -3.99 5.51
N LYS A 42 -6.20 -4.89 5.83
CA LYS A 42 -7.31 -4.59 6.78
C LYS A 42 -6.79 -4.35 8.20
N VAL A 43 -5.81 -5.13 8.66
CA VAL A 43 -5.19 -4.93 9.97
C VAL A 43 -4.45 -3.60 9.99
N TYR A 44 -3.62 -3.33 8.99
CA TYR A 44 -2.88 -2.08 8.86
C TYR A 44 -3.81 -0.86 8.81
N TRP A 45 -4.94 -0.96 8.12
CA TRP A 45 -5.96 0.10 8.09
C TRP A 45 -6.53 0.41 9.47
N LYS A 46 -6.91 -0.63 10.23
CA LYS A 46 -7.46 -0.47 11.58
C LYS A 46 -6.45 0.20 12.51
N ASP A 47 -5.21 -0.26 12.46
CA ASP A 47 -4.13 0.32 13.27
C ASP A 47 -3.86 1.78 12.87
N ALA A 48 -3.83 2.07 11.57
CA ALA A 48 -3.63 3.43 11.08
C ALA A 48 -4.78 4.37 11.49
N LEU A 49 -6.01 3.88 11.49
CA LEU A 49 -7.17 4.64 11.95
C LEU A 49 -7.09 4.92 13.46
N LEU A 50 -6.72 3.90 14.26
CA LEU A 50 -6.56 4.07 15.71
C LEU A 50 -5.49 5.12 16.03
N ARG A 51 -4.30 5.02 15.40
CA ARG A 51 -3.21 5.98 15.59
C ARG A 51 -3.61 7.41 15.22
N ARG A 52 -4.37 7.60 14.13
CA ARG A 52 -4.85 8.94 13.75
C ARG A 52 -5.90 9.48 14.71
N LYS A 53 -6.80 8.62 15.21
CA LYS A 53 -7.77 8.99 16.22
C LYS A 53 -7.11 9.44 17.52
N GLU A 54 -6.04 8.77 17.94
CA GLU A 54 -5.20 9.19 19.07
C GLU A 54 -4.53 10.55 18.83
N GLN A 55 -4.19 10.87 17.58
CA GLN A 55 -3.64 12.16 17.17
C GLN A 55 -4.71 13.25 16.96
N GLY A 56 -5.99 12.96 17.21
CA GLY A 56 -7.10 13.90 17.01
C GLY A 56 -7.45 14.20 15.55
N VAL A 57 -6.94 13.39 14.61
CA VAL A 57 -7.21 13.52 13.17
C VAL A 57 -8.28 12.49 12.78
N ASP A 58 -9.48 12.95 12.43
CA ASP A 58 -10.60 12.08 12.03
C ASP A 58 -10.59 11.74 10.51
N GLU A 59 -9.50 12.06 9.82
CA GLU A 59 -9.36 11.79 8.40
C GLU A 59 -8.96 10.34 8.11
N LYS A 60 -9.72 9.70 7.22
CA LYS A 60 -9.44 8.34 6.75
C LYS A 60 -8.13 8.29 5.95
N PRO A 61 -7.30 7.24 6.11
CA PRO A 61 -6.13 7.07 5.25
C PRO A 61 -6.51 6.95 3.77
N TYR A 62 -5.63 7.40 2.89
CA TYR A 62 -5.75 7.23 1.45
C TYR A 62 -4.71 6.22 0.97
N PHE A 63 -5.09 5.36 0.02
CA PHE A 63 -4.15 4.47 -0.64
C PHE A 63 -4.19 4.66 -2.15
N ILE A 64 -3.05 4.39 -2.77
CA ILE A 64 -2.90 4.39 -4.22
C ILE A 64 -2.90 2.94 -4.68
N VAL A 65 -3.81 2.60 -5.59
CA VAL A 65 -3.83 1.29 -6.25
C VAL A 65 -3.14 1.40 -7.59
N LYS A 66 -2.26 0.44 -7.87
CA LYS A 66 -1.66 0.27 -9.18
C LYS A 66 -1.93 -1.16 -9.67
N PRO A 67 -2.37 -1.35 -10.93
CA PRO A 67 -2.47 -2.67 -11.53
C PRO A 67 -1.07 -3.29 -11.70
N ASN A 68 -1.01 -4.63 -11.75
CA ASN A 68 0.23 -5.38 -11.92
C ASN A 68 0.75 -5.36 -13.37
N GLU A 69 -0.16 -5.28 -14.34
CA GLU A 69 0.21 -5.18 -15.75
C GLU A 69 0.38 -3.71 -16.12
N GLY A 70 1.62 -3.35 -16.44
CA GLY A 70 1.99 -2.00 -16.82
C GLY A 70 1.42 -1.64 -18.18
N THR A 71 0.65 -0.56 -18.24
CA THR A 71 0.62 0.34 -19.39
C THR A 71 0.18 1.70 -18.88
N ASN A 72 0.82 2.74 -19.41
CA ASN A 72 0.70 4.18 -19.13
C ASN A 72 -0.72 4.77 -19.37
N ARG A 73 -1.79 4.03 -19.04
CA ARG A 73 -3.17 4.37 -19.38
C ARG A 73 -4.19 4.13 -18.26
N PHE A 74 -3.79 3.54 -17.13
CA PHE A 74 -4.72 3.41 -16.00
C PHE A 74 -4.55 4.59 -15.05
N PRO A 75 -5.64 5.35 -14.76
CA PRO A 75 -5.58 6.48 -13.84
C PRO A 75 -5.07 6.01 -12.48
N VAL A 76 -4.40 6.90 -11.76
CA VAL A 76 -4.08 6.69 -10.34
C VAL A 76 -5.41 6.48 -9.63
N GLN A 77 -5.70 5.25 -9.20
CA GLN A 77 -6.94 4.97 -8.49
C GLN A 77 -6.70 5.16 -7.00
N THR A 78 -7.63 5.86 -6.36
CA THR A 78 -7.66 5.98 -4.91
C THR A 78 -8.47 4.84 -4.33
N LEU A 79 -7.97 4.26 -3.24
CA LEU A 79 -8.64 3.21 -2.52
C LEU A 79 -9.07 3.70 -1.15
N THR A 80 -10.38 3.62 -0.93
CA THR A 80 -11.02 3.92 0.35
C THR A 80 -11.49 2.60 0.94
N ILE A 81 -11.00 2.28 2.13
CA ILE A 81 -11.39 1.07 2.85
C ILE A 81 -12.54 1.42 3.81
N ASN A 82 -13.75 0.97 3.49
CA ASN A 82 -14.87 0.93 4.44
C ASN A 82 -15.14 -0.54 4.80
N SER A 83 -16.39 -0.93 5.07
CA SER A 83 -16.81 -2.34 5.16
C SER A 83 -16.53 -3.13 3.87
N THR A 84 -16.35 -2.42 2.75
CA THR A 84 -15.93 -2.92 1.44
C THR A 84 -14.82 -2.01 0.89
N ILE A 85 -13.87 -2.59 0.16
CA ILE A 85 -12.86 -1.82 -0.58
C ILE A 85 -13.50 -1.25 -1.84
N THR A 86 -13.55 0.08 -1.96
CA THR A 86 -13.97 0.75 -3.19
C THR A 86 -12.76 1.39 -3.85
N ILE A 87 -12.50 0.97 -5.09
CA ILE A 87 -11.48 1.58 -5.95
C ILE A 87 -12.18 2.64 -6.79
N ARG A 88 -11.80 3.91 -6.65
CA ARG A 88 -12.33 5.01 -7.45
C ARG A 88 -11.28 5.48 -8.45
N GLY A 89 -11.67 5.51 -9.73
CA GLY A 89 -10.93 6.24 -10.76
C GLY A 89 -11.07 7.74 -10.54
N VAL A 90 -9.96 8.46 -10.72
CA VAL A 90 -9.93 9.92 -10.84
C VAL A 90 -10.21 10.29 -12.28
#